data_AF-A8JYG8-F1
#
_entry.id   AF-A8JYG8-F1
#
_cell.length_a   1.000
_cell.length_b   1.000
_cell.length_c   1.000
_cell.angle_alpha   90.00
_cell.angle_beta   90.00
_cell.angle_gamma   90.00
#
_symmetry.space_group_name_H-M   'P 1'
#
loop_
_entity.id
_entity.type
_entity.pdbx_description
1 polymer ?
#
loop_
_entity_poly.entity_id
_entity_poly.type
_entity_poly.pdbx_seq_one_letter_code
_entity_poly.pdbx_strand_id
1 'polypeptide(L)' 'IERAAVRTSVDNLMTFPFVRERVEAGTLELHGWWFDLDSGDLWAINSQTKMFEPVD' A
#
# COMPACT_ATOMS: atom_id res chain seq x y z
N ILE A 1 3.74 -13.90 -4.89
CA ILE A 1 2.28 -13.80 -5.14
C ILE A 1 1.64 -12.85 -4.14
N GLU A 2 1.89 -13.01 -2.84
CA GLU A 2 1.25 -12.21 -1.77
C GLU A 2 1.55 -10.70 -1.82
N ARG A 3 2.81 -10.29 -2.01
CA ARG A 3 3.17 -8.87 -2.18
C ARG A 3 2.44 -8.20 -3.36
N ALA A 4 2.21 -8.96 -4.45
CA ALA A 4 1.48 -8.45 -5.61
C ALA A 4 -0.02 -8.25 -5.29
N ALA A 5 -0.60 -9.08 -4.42
CA ALA A 5 -1.99 -8.93 -3.98
C ALA A 5 -2.19 -7.65 -3.16
N VAL A 6 -1.25 -7.32 -2.26
CA VAL A 6 -1.28 -6.05 -1.49
C VAL A 6 -1.24 -4.85 -2.42
N ARG A 7 -0.34 -4.86 -3.42
CA ARG A 7 -0.29 -3.79 -4.43
C ARG A 7 -1.61 -3.64 -5.18
N THR A 8 -2.15 -4.74 -5.71
CA THR A 8 -3.43 -4.73 -6.43
C THR A 8 -4.56 -4.19 -5.56
N SER A 9 -4.61 -4.56 -4.27
CA SER A 9 -5.61 -4.02 -3.34
C SER A 9 -5.49 -2.51 -3.14
N VAL A 10 -4.28 -1.97 -2.98
CA VAL A 10 -4.06 -0.52 -2.87
C VAL A 10 -4.46 0.20 -4.15
N ASP A 11 -4.10 -0.34 -5.32
CA ASP A 11 -4.49 0.25 -6.61
C ASP A 11 -6.02 0.18 -6.80
N ASN A 12 -6.67 -0.90 -6.37
CA ASN A 12 -8.13 -1.04 -6.39
C ASN A 12 -8.81 0.01 -5.49
N LEU A 13 -8.23 0.36 -4.33
CA LEU A 13 -8.79 1.40 -3.47
C LEU A 13 -8.86 2.77 -4.17
N MET A 14 -7.89 3.08 -5.04
CA MET A 14 -7.89 4.32 -5.84
C MET A 14 -8.96 4.33 -6.95
N THR A 15 -9.66 3.22 -7.20
CA THR A 15 -10.79 3.17 -8.14
C THR A 15 -12.08 3.73 -7.54
N PHE A 16 -12.18 3.79 -6.22
CA PHE A 16 -13.33 4.38 -5.54
C PHE A 16 -13.21 5.92 -5.52
N PRO A 17 -14.16 6.67 -6.10
CA PRO A 17 -14.07 8.13 -6.19
C PRO A 17 -13.85 8.80 -4.83
N PHE A 18 -14.56 8.36 -3.80
CA PHE A 18 -14.47 8.93 -2.46
C PHE A 18 -13.11 8.69 -1.78
N VAL A 19 -12.38 7.64 -2.16
CA VAL A 19 -11.02 7.41 -1.68
C VAL A 19 -10.05 8.30 -2.43
N ARG A 20 -10.11 8.25 -3.77
CA ARG A 20 -9.25 9.04 -4.65
C ARG A 20 -9.30 10.53 -4.32
N GLU A 21 -10.50 11.10 -4.21
CA GLU A 21 -10.69 12.51 -3.90
C GLU A 21 -10.01 12.92 -2.59
N ARG A 22 -10.07 12.08 -1.55
CA ARG A 22 -9.45 12.39 -0.25
C ARG A 22 -7.93 12.23 -0.27
N VAL A 23 -7.42 11.26 -1.04
CA VAL A 23 -5.99 11.06 -1.25
C VAL A 23 -5.40 12.23 -2.03
N GLU A 24 -6.05 12.64 -3.12
CA GLU A 24 -5.64 13.80 -3.93
C GLU A 24 -5.75 15.11 -3.15
N ALA A 25 -6.73 15.23 -2.24
CA ALA A 25 -6.86 16.37 -1.34
C ALA A 25 -5.85 16.36 -0.17
N GLY A 26 -5.03 15.30 -0.02
CA GLY A 26 -4.08 15.17 1.09
C GLY A 26 -4.74 14.95 2.46
N THR A 27 -6.01 14.55 2.47
CA THR A 27 -6.81 14.31 3.71
C THR A 27 -6.89 12.83 4.08
N LEU A 28 -6.37 11.95 3.22
CA LEU A 28 -6.28 10.51 3.42
C LEU A 28 -4.98 10.00 2.83
N GLU A 29 -4.30 9.11 3.55
CA GLU A 29 -3.13 8.39 3.03
C GLU A 29 -3.45 6.91 2.91
N LEU A 30 -2.99 6.30 1.82
CA LEU A 30 -3.08 4.85 1.63
C LEU A 30 -1.73 4.21 1.85
N HIS A 31 -1.71 3.26 2.79
CA HIS A 31 -0.55 2.45 3.13
C HIS A 31 -0.85 1.00 2.78
N GLY A 32 0.10 0.30 2.19
CA GLY A 32 0.01 -1.13 1.91
C GLY A 32 1.13 -1.87 2.60
N TRP A 33 0.81 -2.79 3.50
CA TRP A 33 1.79 -3.52 4.27
C TRP A 33 1.77 -5.01 3.94
N TRP A 34 2.95 -5.61 3.93
CA TRP A 34 3.13 -7.05 3.87
C TRP A 34 4.02 -7.47 5.03
N PHE A 35 3.56 -8.43 5.82
CA PHE A 35 4.25 -8.91 7.00
C PHE A 35 4.77 -10.31 6.73
N ASP A 36 6.08 -10.50 6.91
CA ASP A 36 6.70 -11.81 6.88
C ASP A 36 6.54 -12.48 8.26
N LEU A 37 5.75 -13.55 8.33
CA LEU A 37 5.51 -14.26 9.60
C LEU A 37 6.71 -15.06 10.07
N ASP A 38 7.62 -15.46 9.16
CA ASP A 38 8.78 -16.27 9.49
C ASP A 38 9.92 -15.41 10.04
N SER A 39 10.20 -14.27 9.40
CA SER A 39 11.25 -13.34 9.86
C SER A 39 10.75 -12.28 10.85
N GLY A 40 9.45 -12.01 10.87
CA GLY A 40 8.85 -10.92 11.66
C GLY A 40 9.03 -9.54 11.02
N ASP A 41 9.47 -9.47 9.77
CA ASP A 41 9.73 -8.21 9.08
C ASP A 41 8.45 -7.59 8.50
N LEU A 42 8.29 -6.29 8.69
CA LEU A 42 7.25 -5.50 8.05
C LEU A 42 7.79 -4.80 6.81
N TRP A 43 7.06 -4.90 5.71
CA TRP A 43 7.38 -4.25 4.45
C TRP A 43 6.23 -3.35 4.03
N ALA A 44 6.52 -2.11 3.63
CA ALA A 44 5.53 -1.17 3.12
C ALA A 44 5.70 -0.95 1.62
N ILE A 45 4.58 -0.76 0.91
CA ILE A 45 4.61 -0.35 -0.48
C ILE A 45 4.86 1.15 -0.57
N ASN A 46 5.89 1.53 -1.30
CA ASN A 46 6.15 2.90 -1.66
C ASN A 46 5.11 3.37 -2.68
N SER A 47 4.40 4.45 -2.37
CA SER A 47 3.32 4.99 -3.21
C SER A 47 3.81 5.51 -4.56
N GLN A 48 5.08 5.95 -4.65
CA GLN A 48 5.70 6.50 -5.86
C GLN A 48 6.31 5.39 -6.73
N THR A 49 7.11 4.51 -6.13
CA THR A 49 7.88 3.49 -6.87
C THR A 49 7.11 2.19 -7.06
N LYS A 50 6.02 1.98 -6.30
CA LYS A 50 5.24 0.72 -6.26
C LYS A 50 6.06 -0.50 -5.83
N MET A 51 7.22 -0.26 -5.22
CA MET A 51 8.12 -1.29 -4.67
C MET A 51 7.86 -1.47 -3.17
N PHE A 52 8.15 -2.67 -2.67
CA PHE A 52 8.14 -2.93 -1.23
C PHE A 52 9.49 -2.55 -0.64
N GLU A 53 9.44 -1.78 0.43
CA GLU A 53 10.58 -1.32 1.20
C GLU A 53 10.40 -1.80 2.66
N PRO A 54 11.47 -2.23 3.34
CA PRO A 54 11.36 -2.60 4.75
C PRO A 54 10.93 -1.38 5.58
N VAL A 55 10.14 -1.61 6.62
CA VAL A 55 9.74 -0.61 7.61
C VAL A 55 10.65 -0.76 8.81
N ASP A 56 11.43 0.29 9.10
CA ASP A 56 12.25 0.40 10.31
C ASP A 56 11.42 0.78 11.56
#